data_AF-A0AAD6XA40-F1
#
_entry.id   AF-A0AAD6XA40-F1
#
_cell.length_a   1.000
_cell.length_b   1.000
_cell.length_c   1.000
_cell.angle_alpha   90.00
_cell.angle_beta   90.00
_cell.angle_gamma   90.00
#
_symmetry.space_group_name_H-M   'P 1'
#
loop_
_entity.id
_entity.type
_entity.pdbx_description
1 polymer ?
#
loop_
_entity_poly.entity_id
_entity_poly.type
_entity_poly.pdbx_seq_one_letter_code
_entity_poly.pdbx_strand_id
1 'polypeptide(L)'
;MNHNPTEESVYDYGLFLLNKLLLDSGRSLRDWPTMPLPQTDWDAEVMNPLIAEQLNYNREEERERAERQMNDLNLEQRAAFDKIIESARQRSGKTYFLNGPGGTGKTFVYKTACHLLRSEEQIVLCVASSGIAALILPGGRTSYSVFKIPIDGLNAESFCSIPKNSQRADLLRRTVLII
;
A
#
# COMPACT_ATOMS: atom_id res chain seq x y z
N MET A 1 -1.67 -19.29 -26.12
CA MET A 1 -0.83 -20.49 -26.36
C MET A 1 0.01 -20.70 -25.12
N ASN A 2 -0.20 -21.78 -24.37
CA ASN A 2 0.59 -22.09 -23.19
C ASN A 2 1.94 -22.64 -23.63
N HIS A 3 2.96 -21.80 -23.65
CA HIS A 3 4.34 -22.27 -23.76
C HIS A 3 4.78 -22.66 -22.35
N ASN A 4 5.19 -23.92 -22.15
CA ASN A 4 5.79 -24.31 -20.88
C ASN A 4 7.08 -23.50 -20.66
N PRO A 5 7.35 -23.06 -19.42
CA PRO A 5 8.57 -22.32 -19.11
C PRO A 5 9.80 -23.19 -19.39
N THR A 6 10.87 -22.57 -19.86
CA THR A 6 12.17 -23.23 -20.07
C THR A 6 12.81 -23.54 -18.71
N GLU A 7 13.72 -24.52 -18.65
CA GLU A 7 14.45 -24.81 -17.41
C GLU A 7 15.23 -23.60 -16.89
N GLU A 8 15.77 -22.79 -17.81
CA GLU A 8 16.46 -21.55 -17.49
C GLU A 8 15.54 -20.52 -16.83
N SER A 9 14.30 -20.35 -17.31
CA SER A 9 13.35 -19.43 -16.70
C SER A 9 12.85 -19.92 -15.33
N VAL A 10 12.70 -21.24 -15.16
CA VAL A 10 12.37 -21.83 -13.85
C VAL A 10 13.50 -21.62 -12.86
N TYR A 11 14.76 -21.82 -13.29
CA TYR A 11 15.94 -21.59 -12.45
C TYR A 11 16.07 -20.12 -12.05
N ASP A 12 15.93 -19.21 -13.01
CA ASP A 12 16.01 -17.76 -12.78
C ASP A 12 14.91 -17.26 -11.84
N TYR A 13 13.68 -17.76 -12.01
CA TYR A 13 12.58 -17.47 -11.09
C TYR A 13 12.82 -18.04 -9.68
N GLY A 14 13.45 -19.21 -9.58
CA GLY A 14 13.88 -19.79 -8.30
C GLY A 14 14.87 -18.89 -7.56
N LEU A 15 15.86 -18.33 -8.26
CA LEU A 15 16.80 -17.36 -7.70
C LEU A 15 16.10 -16.09 -7.24
N PHE A 16 15.12 -15.61 -8.01
CA PHE A 16 14.30 -14.47 -7.63
C PHE A 16 13.55 -14.69 -6.32
N LEU A 17 12.83 -15.82 -6.20
CA LEU A 17 12.11 -16.18 -4.98
C LEU A 17 13.05 -16.37 -3.78
N LEU A 18 14.21 -16.99 -3.99
CA LEU A 18 15.22 -17.17 -2.95
C LEU A 18 15.76 -15.82 -2.46
N ASN A 19 16.07 -14.89 -3.37
CA ASN A 19 16.53 -13.55 -3.01
C ASN A 19 15.46 -12.77 -2.23
N LYS A 20 14.17 -12.88 -2.60
CA LYS A 20 13.06 -12.29 -1.82
C LYS A 20 13.03 -12.79 -0.38
N LEU A 21 13.19 -14.10 -0.16
CA LEU A 21 13.24 -14.68 1.19
C LEU A 21 14.48 -14.22 1.98
N LEU A 22 15.62 -14.06 1.32
CA LEU A 22 16.83 -13.56 1.96
C LEU A 22 16.67 -12.09 2.39
N LEU A 23 16.05 -11.26 1.55
CA LEU A 23 15.78 -9.86 1.87
C LEU A 23 14.91 -9.70 3.11
N ASP A 24 13.94 -10.59 3.32
CA ASP A 24 13.14 -10.64 4.56
C ASP A 24 13.99 -10.89 5.82
N SER A 25 15.18 -11.47 5.68
CA SER A 25 16.16 -11.71 6.75
C SER A 25 17.30 -10.66 6.78
N GLY A 26 17.20 -9.59 5.99
CA GLY A 26 18.25 -8.56 5.87
C GLY A 26 19.49 -9.00 5.09
N ARG A 27 19.38 -10.09 4.32
CA ARG A 27 20.42 -10.66 3.47
C ARG A 27 20.06 -10.48 1.99
N SER A 28 20.98 -10.72 1.08
CA SER A 28 20.71 -10.84 -0.35
C SER A 28 21.56 -11.93 -0.95
N LEU A 29 21.16 -12.48 -2.11
CA LEU A 29 22.05 -13.35 -2.89
C LEU A 29 23.40 -12.69 -3.22
N ARG A 30 23.45 -11.34 -3.22
CA ARG A 30 24.71 -10.58 -3.34
C ARG A 30 25.73 -10.86 -2.23
N ASP A 31 25.27 -11.34 -1.07
CA ASP A 31 26.13 -11.72 0.05
C ASP A 31 26.89 -13.04 -0.22
N TRP A 32 26.55 -13.76 -1.29
CA TRP A 32 27.20 -15.00 -1.73
C TRP A 32 27.68 -14.88 -3.18
N PRO A 33 28.94 -14.47 -3.41
CA PRO A 33 29.47 -14.17 -4.76
C PRO A 33 29.43 -15.34 -5.76
N THR A 34 29.35 -16.58 -5.28
CA THR A 34 29.24 -17.78 -6.11
C THR A 34 27.82 -18.08 -6.58
N MET A 35 26.81 -17.41 -6.01
CA MET A 35 25.42 -17.59 -6.40
C MET A 35 25.05 -16.64 -7.55
N PRO A 36 24.43 -17.14 -8.63
CA PRO A 36 23.90 -16.28 -9.68
C PRO A 36 22.76 -15.40 -9.15
N LEU A 37 22.63 -14.21 -9.72
CA LEU A 37 21.51 -13.31 -9.47
C LEU A 37 20.42 -13.56 -10.52
N PRO A 38 19.13 -13.38 -10.15
CA PRO A 38 18.06 -13.40 -11.13
C PRO A 38 18.30 -12.34 -12.21
N GLN A 39 18.14 -12.73 -13.48
CA GLN A 39 18.36 -11.90 -14.66
C GLN A 39 17.07 -11.24 -15.13
N THR A 40 15.94 -11.94 -15.03
CA THR A 40 14.63 -11.40 -15.42
C THR A 40 14.06 -10.54 -14.30
N ASP A 41 13.40 -9.43 -14.69
CA ASP A 41 12.57 -8.64 -13.78
C ASP A 41 11.25 -9.37 -13.49
N TRP A 42 11.35 -10.42 -12.68
CA TRP A 42 10.19 -11.19 -12.23
C TRP A 42 9.25 -10.39 -11.35
N ASP A 43 9.67 -9.24 -10.81
CA ASP A 43 8.75 -8.31 -10.14
C ASP A 43 7.78 -7.68 -11.15
N ALA A 44 8.22 -7.44 -12.39
CA ALA A 44 7.38 -6.98 -13.49
C ALA A 44 6.55 -8.11 -14.14
N GLU A 45 7.11 -9.33 -14.27
CA GLU A 45 6.37 -10.47 -14.84
C GLU A 45 5.36 -11.10 -13.85
N VAL A 46 5.74 -11.23 -12.58
CA VAL A 46 4.87 -11.69 -11.48
C VAL A 46 4.27 -10.47 -10.80
N MET A 47 3.59 -9.65 -11.59
CA MET A 47 2.96 -8.43 -11.10
C MET A 47 1.95 -8.79 -10.00
N ASN A 48 2.18 -8.29 -8.78
CA ASN A 48 1.18 -8.37 -7.73
C ASN A 48 -0.05 -7.55 -8.15
N PRO A 49 -1.19 -8.18 -8.50
CA PRO A 49 -2.32 -7.47 -9.09
C PRO A 49 -2.93 -6.46 -8.12
N LEU A 50 -2.77 -6.69 -6.81
CA LEU A 50 -3.24 -5.75 -5.79
C LEU A 50 -2.42 -4.46 -5.80
N ILE A 51 -1.10 -4.56 -6.02
CA ILE A 51 -0.22 -3.39 -6.15
C ILE A 51 -0.51 -2.67 -7.45
N ALA A 52 -0.63 -3.40 -8.56
CA ALA A 52 -0.97 -2.84 -9.86
C ALA A 52 -2.28 -2.05 -9.79
N GLU A 53 -3.31 -2.59 -9.13
CA GLU A 53 -4.57 -1.90 -8.91
C GLU A 53 -4.38 -0.60 -8.10
N GLN A 54 -3.55 -0.60 -7.06
CA GLN A 54 -3.30 0.61 -6.26
C GLN A 54 -2.44 1.66 -6.96
N LEU A 55 -1.72 1.29 -8.03
CA LEU A 55 -0.92 2.22 -8.84
C LEU A 55 -1.65 2.62 -10.13
N ASN A 56 -2.80 2.03 -10.43
CA ASN A 56 -3.57 2.29 -11.64
C ASN A 56 -4.41 3.57 -11.53
N TYR A 57 -3.73 4.71 -11.35
CA TYR A 57 -4.31 6.05 -11.32
C TYR A 57 -3.58 6.96 -12.29
N ASN A 58 -4.29 7.95 -12.83
CA ASN A 58 -3.65 9.00 -13.62
C ASN A 58 -2.91 9.95 -12.67
N ARG A 59 -1.58 9.93 -12.74
CA ARG A 59 -0.70 10.72 -11.88
C ARG A 59 -0.98 12.22 -11.94
N GLU A 60 -1.15 12.77 -13.14
CA GLU A 60 -1.39 14.20 -13.33
C GLU A 60 -2.77 14.59 -12.80
N GLU A 61 -3.80 13.75 -13.02
CA GLU A 61 -5.13 14.02 -12.48
C GLU A 61 -5.14 14.01 -10.94
N GLU A 62 -4.45 13.04 -10.32
CA GLU A 62 -4.31 12.99 -8.86
C GLU A 62 -3.53 14.20 -8.32
N ARG A 63 -2.50 14.65 -9.04
CA ARG A 63 -1.74 15.86 -8.71
C ARG A 63 -2.61 17.11 -8.77
N GLU A 64 -3.34 17.32 -9.86
CA GLU A 64 -4.22 18.47 -10.04
C GLU A 64 -5.34 18.51 -8.98
N ARG A 65 -5.87 17.33 -8.59
CA ARG A 65 -6.83 17.21 -7.49
C ARG A 65 -6.20 17.59 -6.16
N ALA A 66 -5.00 17.08 -5.88
CA ALA A 66 -4.28 17.38 -4.65
C ALA A 66 -3.96 18.88 -4.54
N GLU A 67 -3.39 19.49 -5.59
CA GLU A 67 -3.03 20.91 -5.62
C GLU A 67 -4.25 21.81 -5.39
N ARG A 68 -5.38 21.52 -6.04
CA ARG A 68 -6.64 22.25 -5.81
C ARG A 68 -7.10 22.12 -4.36
N GLN A 69 -7.18 20.91 -3.84
CA GLN A 69 -7.67 20.68 -2.48
C GLN A 69 -6.75 21.28 -1.41
N MET A 70 -5.44 21.25 -1.62
CA MET A 70 -4.45 21.84 -0.70
C MET A 70 -4.64 23.35 -0.55
N ASN A 71 -5.07 24.04 -1.60
CA ASN A 71 -5.37 25.48 -1.55
C ASN A 71 -6.64 25.79 -0.74
N ASP A 72 -7.56 24.82 -0.62
CA ASP A 72 -8.82 24.95 0.10
C ASP A 72 -8.75 24.48 1.57
N LEU A 73 -7.59 23.96 2.02
CA LEU A 73 -7.41 23.56 3.43
C LEU A 73 -7.40 24.79 4.33
N ASN A 74 -8.21 24.77 5.38
CA ASN A 74 -8.09 25.76 6.45
C ASN A 74 -6.81 25.51 7.29
N LEU A 75 -6.49 26.46 8.18
CA LEU A 75 -5.24 26.43 8.96
C LEU A 75 -5.05 25.13 9.77
N GLU A 76 -6.09 24.66 10.45
CA GLU A 76 -6.01 23.46 11.29
C GLU A 76 -5.92 22.18 10.46
N GLN A 77 -6.71 22.10 9.39
CA GLN A 77 -6.67 21.01 8.42
C GLN A 77 -5.29 20.91 7.75
N ARG A 78 -4.72 22.06 7.37
CA ARG A 78 -3.38 22.16 6.78
C ARG A 78 -2.32 21.67 7.76
N ALA A 79 -2.40 22.08 9.03
CA ALA A 79 -1.46 21.63 10.06
C ALA A 79 -1.52 20.11 10.29
N ALA A 80 -2.72 19.51 10.26
CA ALA A 80 -2.88 18.06 10.35
C ALA A 80 -2.36 17.35 9.09
N PHE A 81 -2.71 17.86 7.91
CA PHE A 81 -2.27 17.35 6.62
C PHE A 81 -0.73 17.31 6.52
N ASP A 82 -0.06 18.43 6.81
CA ASP A 82 1.40 18.54 6.69
C ASP A 82 2.11 17.51 7.59
N LYS A 83 1.65 17.33 8.83
CA LYS A 83 2.18 16.32 9.77
C LYS A 83 2.01 14.89 9.27
N ILE A 84 0.83 14.58 8.70
CA ILE A 84 0.54 13.25 8.17
C ILE A 84 1.43 12.96 6.95
N ILE A 85 1.55 13.92 6.02
CA ILE A 85 2.36 13.77 4.81
C ILE A 85 3.84 13.62 5.14
N GLU A 86 4.36 14.47 6.03
CA GLU A 86 5.76 14.36 6.49
C GLU A 86 6.03 12.97 7.07
N SER A 87 5.15 12.50 7.95
CA SER A 87 5.25 11.19 8.59
C SER A 87 5.21 10.02 7.59
N ALA A 88 4.34 10.11 6.58
CA ALA A 88 4.19 9.11 5.53
C ALA A 88 5.44 9.03 4.65
N ARG A 89 5.96 10.18 4.20
CA ARG A 89 7.19 10.25 3.38
C ARG A 89 8.42 9.77 4.14
N GLN A 90 8.51 10.06 5.44
CA GLN A 90 9.59 9.59 6.31
C GLN A 90 9.42 8.12 6.74
N ARG A 91 8.29 7.48 6.43
CA ARG A 91 7.93 6.13 6.92
C ARG A 91 8.12 5.96 8.43
N SER A 92 7.75 7.00 9.20
CA SER A 92 8.05 7.06 10.64
C SER A 92 7.16 6.15 11.51
N GLY A 93 6.16 5.48 10.94
CA GLY A 93 5.28 4.54 11.65
C GLY A 93 4.34 5.17 12.69
N LYS A 94 4.16 6.49 12.66
CA LYS A 94 3.29 7.21 13.61
C LYS A 94 1.80 6.98 13.31
N THR A 95 0.98 6.98 14.36
CA THR A 95 -0.48 6.93 14.28
C THR A 95 -1.07 8.27 14.69
N TYR A 96 -2.09 8.72 13.97
CA TYR A 96 -2.79 9.98 14.22
C TYR A 96 -4.29 9.73 14.38
N PHE A 97 -4.92 10.50 15.26
CA PHE A 97 -6.36 10.55 15.38
C PHE A 97 -6.84 11.98 15.09
N LEU A 98 -7.44 12.18 13.91
CA LEU A 98 -7.97 13.48 13.52
C LEU A 98 -9.37 13.67 14.10
N ASN A 99 -9.46 14.43 15.18
CA ASN A 99 -10.71 14.72 15.86
C ASN A 99 -11.36 16.01 15.35
N GLY A 100 -12.69 16.05 15.31
CA GLY A 100 -13.46 17.24 14.99
C GLY A 100 -14.95 16.93 14.87
N PRO A 101 -15.86 17.89 15.12
CA PRO A 101 -17.29 17.73 14.92
C PRO A 101 -17.70 17.26 13.51
N GLY A 102 -18.97 16.89 13.35
CA GLY A 102 -19.56 16.67 12.03
C GLY A 102 -19.40 17.91 11.15
N GLY A 103 -19.06 17.72 9.88
CA GLY A 103 -18.92 18.83 8.92
C GLY A 103 -17.58 19.57 8.93
N THR A 104 -16.62 19.22 9.79
CA THR A 104 -15.31 19.93 9.84
C THR A 104 -14.28 19.49 8.78
N GLY A 105 -14.70 18.74 7.76
CA GLY A 105 -13.83 18.39 6.63
C GLY A 105 -12.73 17.37 6.93
N LYS A 106 -12.85 16.52 7.96
CA LYS A 106 -11.87 15.42 8.21
C LYS A 106 -11.64 14.56 6.97
N THR A 107 -12.73 14.15 6.32
CA THR A 107 -12.70 13.39 5.07
C THR A 107 -12.01 14.15 3.94
N PHE A 108 -12.09 15.48 3.93
CA PHE A 108 -11.40 16.31 2.95
C PHE A 108 -9.88 16.18 3.14
N VAL A 109 -9.38 16.30 4.37
CA VAL A 109 -7.95 16.08 4.70
C VAL A 109 -7.46 14.70 4.25
N TYR A 110 -8.25 13.65 4.52
CA TYR A 110 -7.92 12.28 4.11
C TYR A 110 -7.82 12.13 2.59
N LYS A 111 -8.77 12.71 1.85
CA LYS A 111 -8.76 12.72 0.38
C LYS A 111 -7.55 13.46 -0.17
N THR A 112 -7.26 14.64 0.36
CA THR A 112 -6.12 15.45 -0.08
C THR A 112 -4.81 14.72 0.13
N ALA A 113 -4.64 14.06 1.28
CA ALA A 113 -3.44 13.27 1.56
C ALA A 113 -3.31 12.07 0.62
N CYS A 114 -4.41 11.38 0.34
CA CYS A 114 -4.46 10.26 -0.60
C CYS A 114 -4.06 10.70 -2.02
N HIS A 115 -4.68 11.76 -2.55
CA HIS A 115 -4.39 12.27 -3.89
C HIS A 115 -2.93 12.71 -4.04
N LEU A 116 -2.39 13.44 -3.05
CA LEU A 116 -0.99 13.87 -3.08
C LEU A 116 -0.04 12.67 -3.16
N LEU A 117 -0.19 11.71 -2.24
CA LEU A 117 0.69 10.53 -2.19
C LEU A 117 0.55 9.64 -3.43
N ARG A 118 -0.67 9.51 -4.00
CA ARG A 118 -0.88 8.78 -5.26
C ARG A 118 -0.23 9.48 -6.45
N SER A 119 -0.24 10.82 -6.49
CA SER A 119 0.51 11.59 -7.50
C SER A 119 2.03 11.41 -7.41
N GLU A 120 2.52 10.91 -6.27
CA GLU A 120 3.91 10.53 -6.00
C GLU A 120 4.16 9.02 -6.20
N GLU A 121 3.21 8.34 -6.85
CA GLU A 121 3.24 6.89 -7.12
C GLU A 121 3.36 6.05 -5.84
N GLN A 122 2.91 6.60 -4.70
CA GLN A 122 2.86 5.89 -3.44
C GLN A 122 1.53 5.16 -3.25
N ILE A 123 1.59 4.03 -2.54
CA ILE A 123 0.41 3.23 -2.24
C ILE A 123 -0.24 3.74 -0.94
N VAL A 124 -1.51 4.14 -1.06
CA VAL A 124 -2.36 4.56 0.06
C VAL A 124 -3.58 3.66 0.13
N LEU A 125 -3.78 3.02 1.28
CA LEU A 125 -4.97 2.20 1.54
C LEU A 125 -6.03 3.03 2.27
N CYS A 126 -7.08 3.39 1.54
CA CYS A 126 -8.27 4.02 2.09
C CYS A 126 -9.21 2.95 2.65
N VAL A 127 -9.39 2.91 3.96
CA VAL A 127 -10.15 1.87 4.62
C VAL A 127 -11.27 2.46 5.47
N ALA A 128 -12.42 1.80 5.49
CA ALA A 128 -13.52 2.18 6.39
C ALA A 128 -14.18 0.96 7.02
N SER A 129 -14.87 1.15 8.15
CA SER A 129 -15.60 0.06 8.80
C SER A 129 -16.84 -0.40 8.02
N SER A 130 -17.51 0.52 7.31
CA SER A 130 -18.69 0.24 6.49
C SER A 130 -18.44 0.46 5.00
N GLY A 131 -19.17 -0.26 4.15
CA GLY A 131 -19.09 -0.09 2.70
C GLY A 131 -19.47 1.32 2.25
N ILE A 132 -20.50 1.92 2.87
CA ILE A 132 -20.93 3.29 2.55
C ILE A 132 -19.84 4.31 2.87
N ALA A 133 -19.17 4.18 4.01
CA ALA A 133 -18.06 5.07 4.35
C ALA A 133 -16.86 4.87 3.41
N ALA A 134 -16.59 3.63 2.98
CA ALA A 134 -15.52 3.32 2.04
C ALA A 134 -15.74 4.00 0.67
N LEU A 135 -16.97 4.05 0.17
CA LEU A 135 -17.31 4.72 -1.09
C LEU A 135 -16.97 6.22 -1.10
N ILE A 136 -16.91 6.84 0.08
CA ILE A 136 -16.57 8.26 0.19
C ILE A 136 -15.08 8.46 -0.07
N LEU A 137 -14.22 7.49 0.21
CA LEU A 137 -12.76 7.60 0.08
C LEU A 137 -12.28 7.14 -1.33
N PRO A 138 -11.20 7.71 -1.87
CA PRO A 138 -10.67 7.32 -3.18
C PRO A 138 -10.20 5.86 -3.19
N GLY A 139 -10.84 5.03 -4.01
CA GLY A 139 -10.57 3.58 -4.05
C GLY A 139 -10.84 2.87 -2.73
N GLY A 140 -11.72 3.43 -1.89
CA GLY A 140 -11.94 2.95 -0.53
C GLY A 140 -12.51 1.54 -0.48
N ARG A 141 -12.05 0.77 0.52
CA ARG A 141 -12.52 -0.61 0.78
C ARG A 141 -12.86 -0.78 2.26
N THR A 142 -13.62 -1.82 2.58
CA THR A 142 -13.92 -2.11 3.99
C THR A 142 -12.71 -2.72 4.70
N SER A 143 -12.51 -2.39 5.98
CA SER A 143 -11.43 -2.93 6.82
C SER A 143 -11.44 -4.45 6.85
N TYR A 144 -12.63 -5.02 6.89
CA TYR A 144 -12.85 -6.46 6.77
C TYR A 144 -12.20 -7.04 5.50
N SER A 145 -12.47 -6.45 4.33
CA SER A 145 -11.97 -6.95 3.05
C SER A 145 -10.45 -6.76 2.85
N VAL A 146 -9.93 -5.63 3.35
CA VAL A 146 -8.52 -5.26 3.21
C VAL A 146 -7.67 -6.12 4.12
N PHE A 147 -8.04 -6.24 5.41
CA PHE A 147 -7.22 -6.91 6.41
C PHE A 147 -7.57 -8.38 6.66
N LYS A 148 -8.63 -8.93 6.05
CA LYS A 148 -9.06 -10.32 6.28
C LYS A 148 -9.33 -10.58 7.77
N ILE A 149 -10.05 -9.64 8.39
CA ILE A 149 -10.52 -9.75 9.78
C ILE A 149 -11.47 -10.96 9.86
N PRO A 150 -11.40 -11.85 10.86
CA PRO A 150 -12.40 -12.92 11.03
C PRO A 150 -13.79 -12.37 11.40
N ILE A 151 -14.89 -12.95 10.90
CA ILE A 151 -16.27 -12.58 11.31
C ILE A 151 -16.71 -13.40 12.54
N ASP A 152 -16.44 -14.70 12.51
CA ASP A 152 -16.97 -15.64 13.49
C ASP A 152 -15.97 -15.92 14.60
N GLY A 153 -16.46 -15.99 15.84
CA GLY A 153 -15.66 -16.43 16.99
C GLY A 153 -14.54 -15.46 17.42
N LEU A 154 -14.68 -14.17 17.10
CA LEU A 154 -13.72 -13.12 17.51
C LEU A 154 -13.50 -13.14 19.03
N ASN A 155 -12.24 -13.27 19.42
CA ASN A 155 -11.77 -13.28 20.79
C ASN A 155 -10.40 -12.57 20.88
N ALA A 156 -9.83 -12.49 22.08
CA ALA A 156 -8.57 -11.79 22.31
C ALA A 156 -7.36 -12.41 21.57
N GLU A 157 -7.45 -13.66 21.12
CA GLU A 157 -6.41 -14.37 20.38
C GLU A 157 -6.63 -14.33 18.86
N SER A 158 -7.69 -13.66 18.40
CA SER A 158 -7.99 -13.56 16.97
C SER A 158 -6.99 -12.69 16.24
N PHE A 159 -6.54 -13.15 15.07
CA PHE A 159 -5.62 -12.43 14.20
C PHE A 159 -6.14 -12.36 12.77
N CYS A 160 -5.68 -11.34 12.04
CA CYS A 160 -5.95 -11.20 10.61
C CYS A 160 -5.22 -12.29 9.82
N SER A 161 -5.94 -13.01 8.94
CA SER A 161 -5.36 -14.11 8.16
C SER A 161 -4.61 -13.58 6.92
N ILE A 162 -3.39 -13.07 7.14
CA ILE A 162 -2.51 -12.56 6.10
C ILE A 162 -1.15 -13.28 6.19
N PRO A 163 -0.91 -14.31 5.38
CA PRO A 163 0.38 -14.99 5.34
C PRO A 163 1.51 -14.04 4.91
N LYS A 164 2.69 -14.18 5.53
CA LYS A 164 3.88 -13.33 5.27
C LYS A 164 4.29 -13.28 3.79
N ASN A 165 4.09 -14.37 3.06
CA ASN A 165 4.49 -14.51 1.66
C ASN A 165 3.32 -14.30 0.69
N SER A 166 2.22 -13.69 1.15
CA SER A 166 1.06 -13.40 0.31
C SER A 166 1.21 -12.07 -0.43
N GLN A 167 0.53 -11.95 -1.58
CA GLN A 167 0.39 -10.68 -2.32
C GLN A 167 -0.15 -9.53 -1.45
N ARG A 168 -1.03 -9.84 -0.49
CA ARG A 168 -1.57 -8.84 0.44
C ARG A 168 -0.52 -8.37 1.45
N ALA A 169 0.36 -9.25 1.92
CA ALA A 169 1.47 -8.85 2.77
C ALA A 169 2.44 -7.92 2.02
N ASP A 170 2.76 -8.24 0.75
CA ASP A 170 3.56 -7.36 -0.11
C ASP A 170 2.90 -5.99 -0.32
N LEU A 171 1.59 -5.95 -0.59
CA LEU A 171 0.83 -4.68 -0.66
C LEU A 171 0.96 -3.86 0.62
N LEU A 172 0.77 -4.48 1.79
CA LEU A 172 0.87 -3.79 3.08
C LEU A 172 2.27 -3.27 3.35
N ARG A 173 3.33 -4.02 3.00
CA ARG A 173 4.72 -3.57 3.13
C ARG A 173 5.04 -2.36 2.25
N ARG A 174 4.40 -2.24 1.08
CA ARG A 174 4.58 -1.10 0.17
C ARG A 174 3.67 0.09 0.47
N THR A 175 2.68 -0.08 1.33
CA THR A 175 1.73 0.99 1.72
C THR A 175 2.44 2.02 2.59
N VAL A 176 2.35 3.30 2.23
CA VAL A 176 2.95 4.41 3.01
C VAL A 176 1.97 5.06 3.98
N LEU A 177 0.67 4.93 3.71
CA LEU A 177 -0.39 5.49 4.53
C LEU A 177 -1.62 4.57 4.50
N ILE A 178 -2.17 4.30 5.68
CA ILE A 178 -3.48 3.69 5.86
C ILE A 178 -4.37 4.77 6.46
N ILE A 179 -5.50 5.04 5.81
CA ILE A 179 -6.53 5.98 6.24
C ILE A 179 -7.70 5.18 6.78
#